data_AF-A0A9X0WKV2-F1
#
_entry.id   AF-A0A9X0WKV2-F1
#
_cell.length_a   1.000
_cell.length_b   1.000
_cell.length_c   1.000
_cell.angle_alpha   90.00
_cell.angle_beta   90.00
_cell.angle_gamma   90.00
#
_symmetry.space_group_name_H-M   'P 1'
#
loop_
_entity.id
_entity.type
_entity.pdbx_description
1 polymer ?
#
loop_
_entity_poly.entity_id
_entity_poly.type
_entity_poly.pdbx_seq_one_letter_code
_entity_poly.pdbx_strand_id
1 'polypeptide(L)'
;MDMPASASSRSAAEQAGSTVISLGRNEPTRPAPPLQREGDLIPDWQAWLELARLLSYISDYDASLEAYDKVIELRPDDPQARQERVKVLVWANRPEEAWTALRAIPETDWDAESKLIMADLYASRQEYAQAWALYRTHLSASPNDDAVRLKLAEVLSWGERYEESLKEYRFLLERRPDDLQLRRQYAFVLSWAGQLEDAARELKRTLP
;
A
#
# COMPACT_ATOMS: atom_id res chain seq x y z
N MET A 1 -10.71 -71.13 1.36
CA MET A 1 -10.69 -69.65 1.45
C MET A 1 -9.67 -69.33 2.53
N ASP A 2 -8.50 -68.76 2.30
CA ASP A 2 -7.95 -68.06 1.14
C ASP A 2 -6.40 -68.14 1.18
N MET A 3 -5.79 -68.07 0.01
CA MET A 3 -4.37 -67.74 -0.23
C MET A 3 -4.29 -66.23 -0.59
N PRO A 4 -3.11 -65.63 -0.87
CA PRO A 4 -1.85 -65.50 -0.13
C PRO A 4 -1.35 -64.01 -0.12
N ALA A 5 -0.19 -63.70 0.50
CA ALA A 5 0.76 -62.59 0.15
C ALA A 5 1.82 -62.44 1.26
N SER A 6 3.07 -62.86 1.07
CA SER A 6 4.23 -62.09 0.55
C SER A 6 4.72 -60.93 1.44
N ALA A 7 5.91 -61.07 2.04
CA ALA A 7 6.97 -60.03 2.07
C ALA A 7 8.23 -60.50 2.82
N SER A 8 9.39 -60.16 2.22
CA SER A 8 10.66 -59.76 2.85
C SER A 8 11.42 -60.73 3.77
N SER A 9 12.64 -61.10 3.35
CA SER A 9 13.84 -60.30 3.64
C SER A 9 15.16 -61.07 3.40
N ARG A 10 16.17 -60.29 2.99
CA ARG A 10 17.62 -60.51 3.15
C ARG A 10 18.26 -61.74 2.48
N SER A 11 19.09 -61.48 1.48
CA SER A 11 20.32 -62.25 1.31
C SER A 11 21.48 -61.28 1.06
N ALA A 12 22.45 -61.39 1.96
CA ALA A 12 23.67 -60.62 1.99
C ALA A 12 24.55 -60.95 0.78
N ALA A 13 25.17 -59.90 0.27
CA ALA A 13 26.26 -59.97 -0.67
C ALA A 13 27.46 -60.69 -0.05
N GLU A 14 28.07 -61.61 -0.80
CA GLU A 14 29.52 -61.76 -0.81
C GLU A 14 29.98 -62.60 -2.01
N GLN A 15 31.14 -62.20 -2.55
CA GLN A 15 31.97 -62.83 -3.57
C GLN A 15 31.74 -62.43 -5.03
N ALA A 16 32.61 -61.53 -5.52
CA ALA A 16 33.58 -61.83 -6.57
C ALA A 16 34.60 -60.67 -6.69
N GLY A 17 35.89 -60.99 -6.69
CA GLY A 17 36.98 -60.03 -6.74
C GLY A 17 37.37 -59.56 -8.15
N SER A 18 38.24 -58.57 -8.23
CA SER A 18 39.48 -58.65 -9.03
C SER A 18 40.43 -57.47 -8.72
N THR A 19 41.69 -57.84 -8.49
CA THR A 19 42.93 -57.28 -9.04
C THR A 19 43.17 -55.76 -9.07
N VAL A 20 44.15 -55.35 -8.26
CA VAL A 20 44.88 -54.07 -8.23
C VAL A 20 45.86 -53.95 -9.40
N ILE A 21 45.86 -52.83 -10.16
CA ILE A 21 47.06 -52.24 -10.81
C ILE A 21 46.98 -50.69 -10.87
N SER A 22 47.89 -50.06 -10.11
CA SER A 22 48.63 -48.77 -10.26
C SER A 22 47.95 -47.40 -10.52
N LEU A 23 47.91 -46.61 -9.43
CA LEU A 23 48.55 -45.29 -9.22
C LEU A 23 48.60 -44.26 -10.36
N GLY A 24 47.81 -43.19 -10.21
CA GLY A 24 47.95 -41.91 -10.93
C GLY A 24 47.32 -40.75 -10.17
N ARG A 25 48.03 -40.26 -9.14
CA ARG A 25 47.89 -38.94 -8.45
C ARG A 25 46.48 -38.48 -8.05
N ASN A 26 46.10 -38.84 -6.81
CA ASN A 26 45.20 -38.01 -5.98
C ASN A 26 45.92 -36.69 -5.66
N GLU A 27 45.63 -35.61 -6.38
CA GLU A 27 45.78 -34.29 -5.78
C GLU A 27 44.63 -34.11 -4.78
N PRO A 28 44.89 -33.70 -3.53
CA PRO A 28 43.82 -33.29 -2.65
C PRO A 28 43.13 -32.10 -3.31
N THR A 29 41.86 -32.25 -3.71
CA THR A 29 41.02 -31.13 -4.09
C THR A 29 41.00 -30.18 -2.90
N ARG A 30 41.82 -29.13 -2.98
CA ARG A 30 41.80 -28.02 -2.04
C ARG A 30 40.33 -27.55 -2.01
N PRO A 31 39.66 -27.49 -0.84
CA PRO A 31 38.31 -26.98 -0.82
C PRO A 31 38.35 -25.62 -1.50
N ALA A 32 37.43 -25.40 -2.45
CA ALA A 32 37.25 -24.07 -3.03
C ALA A 32 37.18 -23.09 -1.85
N PRO A 33 37.93 -21.96 -1.88
CA PRO A 33 37.83 -20.99 -0.81
C PRO A 33 36.34 -20.66 -0.64
N PRO A 34 35.84 -20.50 0.59
CA PRO A 34 34.45 -20.07 0.78
C PRO A 34 34.25 -18.84 -0.09
N LEU A 35 33.12 -18.78 -0.81
CA LEU A 35 32.71 -17.62 -1.61
C LEU A 35 32.45 -16.46 -0.65
N GLN A 36 33.52 -15.86 -0.13
CA GLN A 36 33.50 -14.64 0.65
C GLN A 36 33.69 -13.50 -0.35
N ARG A 37 32.58 -13.05 -0.92
CA ARG A 37 32.42 -11.65 -1.32
C ARG A 37 31.43 -11.01 -0.36
N GLU A 38 31.84 -10.92 0.90
CA GLU A 38 31.10 -10.30 2.01
C GLU A 38 31.01 -8.75 1.91
N GLY A 39 31.33 -8.15 0.76
CA GLY A 39 31.38 -6.69 0.58
C GLY A 39 30.33 -6.09 -0.35
N ASP A 40 29.65 -6.90 -1.18
CA ASP A 40 28.79 -6.41 -2.28
C ASP A 40 27.38 -7.03 -2.29
N LEU A 41 26.97 -7.72 -1.22
CA LEU A 41 25.64 -8.33 -1.14
C LEU A 41 24.63 -7.30 -0.63
N ILE A 42 23.60 -7.04 -1.44
CA ILE A 42 22.43 -6.25 -1.03
C ILE A 42 21.83 -6.92 0.22
N PRO A 43 21.63 -6.18 1.34
CA PRO A 43 21.03 -6.75 2.53
C PRO A 43 19.65 -7.38 2.24
N ASP A 44 19.31 -8.50 2.87
CA ASP A 44 18.06 -9.21 2.61
C ASP A 44 16.82 -8.31 2.72
N TRP A 45 16.74 -7.45 3.74
CA TRP A 45 15.61 -6.52 3.90
C TRP A 45 15.49 -5.55 2.72
N GLN A 46 16.62 -5.16 2.12
CA GLN A 46 16.64 -4.27 0.97
C GLN A 46 16.19 -5.01 -0.29
N ALA A 47 16.63 -6.26 -0.48
CA ALA A 47 16.17 -7.09 -1.59
C ALA A 47 14.66 -7.35 -1.52
N TRP A 48 14.12 -7.66 -0.33
CA TRP A 48 12.67 -7.80 -0.11
C TRP A 48 11.92 -6.49 -0.34
N LEU A 49 12.48 -5.35 0.07
CA LEU A 49 11.87 -4.03 -0.15
C LEU A 49 11.80 -3.67 -1.64
N GLU A 50 12.87 -3.92 -2.39
CA GLU A 50 12.91 -3.71 -3.84
C GLU A 50 11.89 -4.62 -4.55
N LEU A 51 11.81 -5.90 -4.15
CA LEU A 51 10.81 -6.83 -4.66
C LEU A 51 9.38 -6.36 -4.38
N ALA A 52 9.09 -5.96 -3.13
CA ALA A 52 7.76 -5.50 -2.73
C ALA A 52 7.29 -4.28 -3.54
N ARG A 53 8.19 -3.31 -3.78
CA ARG A 53 7.88 -2.13 -4.60
C ARG A 53 7.61 -2.50 -6.05
N LEU A 54 8.39 -3.42 -6.64
CA LEU A 54 8.17 -3.89 -8.01
C LEU A 54 6.85 -4.65 -8.15
N LEU A 55 6.54 -5.54 -7.19
CA LEU A 55 5.26 -6.26 -7.15
C LEU A 55 4.08 -5.29 -7.03
N SER A 56 4.22 -4.25 -6.19
CA SER A 56 3.22 -3.17 -6.07
C SER A 56 3.00 -2.46 -7.40
N TYR A 57 4.08 -2.16 -8.13
CA TYR A 57 4.01 -1.46 -9.41
C TYR A 57 3.29 -2.30 -10.49
N ILE A 58 3.53 -3.62 -10.53
CA ILE A 58 2.83 -4.52 -11.46
C ILE A 58 1.45 -4.96 -10.96
N SER A 59 0.98 -4.38 -9.85
CA SER A 59 -0.32 -4.65 -9.23
C SER A 59 -0.50 -6.07 -8.68
N ASP A 60 0.60 -6.80 -8.45
CA ASP A 60 0.57 -8.05 -7.70
C ASP A 60 0.58 -7.73 -6.20
N TYR A 61 -0.57 -7.22 -5.73
CA TYR A 61 -0.67 -6.64 -4.40
C TYR A 61 -0.52 -7.68 -3.29
N ASP A 62 -1.04 -8.89 -3.45
CA ASP A 62 -0.92 -9.92 -2.42
C ASP A 62 0.55 -10.36 -2.25
N ALA A 63 1.27 -10.61 -3.35
CA ALA A 63 2.70 -10.93 -3.28
C ALA A 63 3.53 -9.74 -2.76
N SER A 64 3.15 -8.51 -3.12
CA SER A 64 3.77 -7.30 -2.56
C SER A 64 3.63 -7.23 -1.04
N LEU A 65 2.43 -7.48 -0.51
CA LEU A 65 2.16 -7.45 0.93
C LEU A 65 2.98 -8.52 1.66
N GLU A 66 3.11 -9.73 1.11
CA GLU A 66 3.98 -10.77 1.66
C GLU A 66 5.46 -10.35 1.69
N ALA A 67 5.93 -9.70 0.62
CA ALA A 67 7.30 -9.19 0.56
C ALA A 67 7.52 -8.04 1.58
N TYR A 68 6.56 -7.12 1.74
CA TYR A 68 6.61 -6.11 2.80
C TYR A 68 6.59 -6.72 4.20
N ASP A 69 5.84 -7.80 4.42
CA ASP A 69 5.85 -8.53 5.69
C ASP A 69 7.26 -9.05 6.03
N LYS A 70 8.02 -9.54 5.02
CA LYS A 70 9.43 -9.92 5.19
C LYS A 70 10.33 -8.74 5.56
N VAL A 71 10.11 -7.56 4.97
CA VAL A 71 10.86 -6.35 5.34
C VAL A 71 10.58 -5.98 6.81
N ILE A 72 9.30 -6.00 7.22
CA ILE A 72 8.89 -5.63 8.58
C ILE A 72 9.40 -6.64 9.62
N GLU A 73 9.46 -7.93 9.30
CA GLU A 73 10.09 -8.95 10.15
C GLU A 73 11.58 -8.66 10.38
N LEU A 74 12.31 -8.25 9.34
CA LEU A 74 13.75 -7.96 9.41
C LEU A 74 14.05 -6.58 10.01
N ARG A 75 13.11 -5.63 9.88
CA ARG A 75 13.25 -4.23 10.31
C ARG A 75 11.97 -3.78 11.04
N PRO A 76 11.72 -4.31 12.26
CA PRO A 76 10.51 -3.99 13.00
C PRO A 76 10.44 -2.52 13.45
N ASP A 77 11.57 -1.82 13.58
CA ASP A 77 11.57 -0.42 14.01
C ASP A 77 11.50 0.58 12.85
N ASP A 78 11.37 0.10 11.62
CA ASP A 78 11.30 0.94 10.42
C ASP A 78 9.84 1.25 10.05
N PRO A 79 9.33 2.48 10.32
CA PRO A 79 7.97 2.83 9.97
C PRO A 79 7.78 2.89 8.45
N GLN A 80 8.82 3.13 7.65
CA GLN A 80 8.71 3.30 6.21
C GLN A 80 8.12 2.06 5.54
N ALA A 81 8.63 0.86 5.87
CA ALA A 81 8.13 -0.38 5.28
C ALA A 81 6.66 -0.63 5.63
N ARG A 82 6.25 -0.32 6.86
CA ARG A 82 4.84 -0.42 7.29
C ARG A 82 3.95 0.58 6.55
N GLN A 83 4.41 1.81 6.37
CA GLN A 83 3.66 2.85 5.66
C GLN A 83 3.51 2.54 4.18
N GLU A 84 4.57 2.04 3.52
CA GLU A 84 4.48 1.60 2.13
C GLU A 84 3.54 0.41 1.98
N ARG A 85 3.57 -0.55 2.91
CA ARG A 85 2.59 -1.64 2.95
C ARG A 85 1.15 -1.14 3.07
N VAL A 86 0.90 -0.10 3.88
CA VAL A 86 -0.43 0.56 3.97
C VAL A 86 -0.87 1.12 2.63
N LYS A 87 0.03 1.74 1.84
CA LYS A 87 -0.28 2.23 0.49
C LYS A 87 -0.73 1.09 -0.43
N VAL A 88 -0.04 -0.05 -0.36
CA VAL A 88 -0.42 -1.26 -1.10
C VAL A 88 -1.78 -1.79 -0.67
N LEU A 89 -2.10 -1.80 0.63
CA LEU A 89 -3.43 -2.20 1.11
C LEU A 89 -4.54 -1.31 0.53
N VAL A 90 -4.30 0.00 0.39
CA VAL A 90 -5.24 0.92 -0.25
C VAL A 90 -5.40 0.59 -1.73
N TRP A 91 -4.30 0.39 -2.47
CA TRP A 91 -4.35 0.00 -3.89
C TRP A 91 -5.03 -1.34 -4.13
N ALA A 92 -4.86 -2.27 -3.19
CA ALA A 92 -5.52 -3.57 -3.16
C ALA A 92 -7.01 -3.51 -2.79
N ASN A 93 -7.57 -2.32 -2.53
CA ASN A 93 -8.93 -2.13 -2.05
C ASN A 93 -9.22 -2.89 -0.74
N ARG A 94 -8.26 -2.88 0.20
CA ARG A 94 -8.34 -3.51 1.53
C ARG A 94 -8.32 -2.43 2.65
N PRO A 95 -9.33 -1.53 2.71
CA PRO A 95 -9.31 -0.36 3.58
C PRO A 95 -9.34 -0.69 5.08
N GLU A 96 -10.01 -1.77 5.50
CA GLU A 96 -10.05 -2.17 6.92
C GLU A 96 -8.68 -2.65 7.43
N GLU A 97 -7.91 -3.30 6.57
CA GLU A 97 -6.54 -3.70 6.87
C GLU A 97 -5.61 -2.50 6.85
N ALA A 98 -5.78 -1.59 5.89
CA ALA A 98 -5.03 -0.33 5.85
C ALA A 98 -5.25 0.49 7.13
N TRP A 99 -6.50 0.59 7.59
CA TRP A 99 -6.87 1.23 8.85
C TRP A 99 -6.18 0.59 10.05
N THR A 100 -6.24 -0.74 10.16
CA THR A 100 -5.63 -1.47 11.26
C THR A 100 -4.12 -1.31 11.27
N ALA A 101 -3.48 -1.47 10.11
CA ALA A 101 -2.04 -1.35 9.95
C ALA A 101 -1.55 0.07 10.24
N LEU A 102 -2.24 1.09 9.74
CA LEU A 102 -1.83 2.48 9.94
C LEU A 102 -2.00 2.94 11.39
N ARG A 103 -3.06 2.49 12.08
CA ARG A 103 -3.26 2.73 13.53
C ARG A 103 -2.21 2.06 14.43
N ALA A 104 -1.50 1.05 13.92
CA ALA A 104 -0.38 0.43 14.64
C ALA A 104 0.92 1.24 14.53
N ILE A 105 0.97 2.24 13.65
CA ILE A 105 2.11 3.16 13.50
C ILE A 105 1.82 4.41 14.33
N PRO A 106 2.74 4.87 15.21
CA PRO A 106 2.58 6.12 15.94
C PRO A 106 2.29 7.29 15.00
N GLU A 107 1.32 8.15 15.33
CA GLU A 107 0.95 9.28 14.46
C GLU A 107 2.11 10.26 14.19
N THR A 108 3.08 10.31 15.12
CA THR A 108 4.32 11.09 14.98
C THR A 108 5.18 10.63 13.81
N ASP A 109 5.05 9.36 13.41
CA ASP A 109 5.87 8.73 12.38
C ASP A 109 5.16 8.69 11.03
N TRP A 110 3.91 9.16 10.94
CA TRP A 110 3.18 9.23 9.68
C TRP A 110 3.79 10.28 8.74
N ASP A 111 4.12 9.84 7.53
CA ASP A 111 4.49 10.68 6.40
C ASP A 111 3.25 11.41 5.87
N ALA A 112 3.45 12.38 4.97
CA ALA A 112 2.36 13.18 4.43
C ALA A 112 1.30 12.33 3.72
N GLU A 113 1.73 11.29 2.99
CA GLU A 113 0.83 10.40 2.27
C GLU A 113 0.02 9.51 3.21
N SER A 114 0.62 8.97 4.27
CA SER A 114 -0.06 8.20 5.31
C SER A 114 -1.11 9.04 6.03
N LYS A 115 -0.83 10.33 6.29
CA LYS A 115 -1.83 11.26 6.84
C LYS A 115 -3.02 11.45 5.91
N LEU A 116 -2.80 11.53 4.60
CA LEU A 116 -3.88 11.60 3.61
C LEU A 116 -4.68 10.30 3.53
N ILE A 117 -4.00 9.14 3.54
CA ILE A 117 -4.67 7.83 3.59
C ILE A 117 -5.53 7.73 4.85
N MET A 118 -5.02 8.15 6.01
CA MET A 118 -5.82 8.17 7.23
C MET A 118 -7.03 9.10 7.10
N ALA A 119 -6.89 10.26 6.46
CA ALA A 119 -8.00 11.17 6.21
C ALA A 119 -9.08 10.54 5.31
N ASP A 120 -8.67 9.85 4.23
CA ASP A 120 -9.57 9.09 3.35
C ASP A 120 -10.30 7.98 4.12
N LEU A 121 -9.59 7.26 4.99
CA LEU A 121 -10.18 6.21 5.82
C LEU A 121 -11.19 6.78 6.83
N TYR A 122 -10.86 7.87 7.53
CA TYR A 122 -11.81 8.56 8.40
C TYR A 122 -13.07 8.99 7.63
N ALA A 123 -12.90 9.56 6.43
CA ALA A 123 -14.02 9.96 5.59
C ALA A 123 -14.92 8.77 5.21
N SER A 124 -14.33 7.62 4.83
CA SER A 124 -15.06 6.39 4.49
C SER A 124 -15.87 5.84 5.67
N ARG A 125 -15.43 6.09 6.90
CA ARG A 125 -16.09 5.70 8.15
C ARG A 125 -17.06 6.75 8.67
N GLN A 126 -17.30 7.82 7.91
CA GLN A 126 -18.14 8.97 8.28
C GLN A 126 -17.62 9.75 9.51
N GLU A 127 -16.34 9.57 9.84
CA GLU A 127 -15.63 10.30 10.88
C GLU A 127 -15.09 11.62 10.29
N TYR A 128 -16.01 12.45 9.81
CA TYR A 128 -15.68 13.62 8.99
C TYR A 128 -14.75 14.60 9.72
N ALA A 129 -14.87 14.71 11.04
CA ALA A 129 -14.10 15.69 11.81
C ALA A 129 -12.60 15.44 11.80
N GLN A 130 -12.23 14.18 11.96
CA GLN A 130 -10.87 13.70 11.88
C GLN A 130 -10.33 13.85 10.44
N ALA A 131 -11.15 13.51 9.44
CA ALA A 131 -10.79 13.62 8.03
C ALA A 131 -10.48 15.08 7.61
N TRP A 132 -11.37 16.04 7.87
CA TRP A 132 -11.14 17.42 7.45
C TRP A 132 -9.95 18.06 8.19
N ALA A 133 -9.65 17.64 9.43
CA ALA A 133 -8.50 18.14 10.17
C ALA A 133 -7.19 17.76 9.48
N LEU A 134 -7.05 16.49 9.06
CA LEU A 134 -5.89 16.00 8.34
C LEU A 134 -5.74 16.64 6.96
N TYR A 135 -6.83 16.80 6.19
CA TYR A 135 -6.78 17.51 4.92
C TYR A 135 -6.35 18.98 5.07
N ARG A 136 -6.82 19.68 6.10
CA ARG A 136 -6.39 21.06 6.38
C ARG A 136 -4.91 21.14 6.72
N THR A 137 -4.41 20.19 7.51
CA THR A 137 -2.98 20.12 7.81
C THR A 137 -2.17 19.90 6.52
N HIS A 138 -2.59 19.01 5.62
CA HIS A 138 -1.93 18.83 4.32
C HIS A 138 -1.95 20.10 3.48
N LEU A 139 -3.12 20.74 3.34
CA LEU A 139 -3.28 21.96 2.54
C LEU A 139 -2.56 23.18 3.14
N SER A 140 -2.21 23.15 4.43
CA SER A 140 -1.36 24.18 5.04
C SER A 140 0.09 24.09 4.53
N ALA A 141 0.57 22.88 4.20
CA ALA A 141 1.88 22.65 3.60
C ALA A 141 1.85 22.69 2.06
N SER A 142 0.75 22.23 1.46
CA SER A 142 0.56 22.10 0.02
C SER A 142 -0.70 22.84 -0.45
N PRO A 143 -0.72 24.18 -0.42
CA PRO A 143 -1.95 24.97 -0.65
C PRO A 143 -2.52 24.85 -2.07
N ASN A 144 -1.75 24.36 -3.03
CA ASN A 144 -2.16 24.21 -4.44
C ASN A 144 -2.59 22.80 -4.81
N ASP A 145 -2.76 21.90 -3.83
CA ASP A 145 -3.28 20.55 -4.06
C ASP A 145 -4.81 20.59 -4.22
N ASP A 146 -5.26 20.90 -5.44
CA ASP A 146 -6.68 21.02 -5.78
C ASP A 146 -7.43 19.67 -5.60
N ALA A 147 -6.73 18.53 -5.68
CA ALA A 147 -7.32 17.22 -5.46
C ALA A 147 -7.66 17.01 -3.99
N VAL A 148 -6.73 17.29 -3.08
CA VAL A 148 -7.00 17.22 -1.63
C VAL A 148 -8.00 18.29 -1.19
N ARG A 149 -7.97 19.47 -1.80
CA ARG A 149 -8.97 20.52 -1.53
C ARG A 149 -10.39 20.08 -1.92
N LEU A 150 -10.55 19.35 -3.02
CA LEU A 150 -11.84 18.77 -3.38
C LEU A 150 -12.33 17.77 -2.32
N LYS A 151 -11.46 16.85 -1.88
CA LYS A 151 -11.78 15.91 -0.78
C LYS A 151 -12.18 16.63 0.50
N LEU A 152 -11.48 17.73 0.85
CA LEU A 152 -11.86 18.58 1.98
C LEU A 152 -13.27 19.17 1.80
N ALA A 153 -13.58 19.71 0.62
CA ALA A 153 -14.90 20.27 0.32
C ALA A 153 -16.01 19.20 0.43
N GLU A 154 -15.79 18.01 -0.11
CA GLU A 154 -16.72 16.88 -0.01
C GLU A 154 -16.97 16.47 1.45
N VAL A 155 -15.90 16.24 2.22
CA VAL A 155 -16.02 15.85 3.63
C VAL A 155 -16.66 16.93 4.50
N LEU A 156 -16.37 18.21 4.24
CA LEU A 156 -17.07 19.31 4.92
C LEU A 156 -18.57 19.31 4.57
N SER A 157 -18.93 18.96 3.34
CA SER A 157 -20.35 18.88 2.92
C SER A 157 -21.07 17.73 3.63
N TRP A 158 -20.47 16.54 3.69
CA TRP A 158 -21.04 15.39 4.38
C TRP A 158 -21.12 15.57 5.89
N GLY A 159 -20.18 16.34 6.46
CA GLY A 159 -20.22 16.78 7.86
C GLY A 159 -21.09 18.01 8.12
N GLU A 160 -21.94 18.41 7.18
CA GLU A 160 -22.89 19.53 7.26
C GLU A 160 -22.25 20.92 7.52
N ARG A 161 -20.94 21.05 7.29
CA ARG A 161 -20.20 22.32 7.37
C ARG A 161 -20.27 23.06 6.04
N TYR A 162 -21.49 23.36 5.61
CA TYR A 162 -21.76 23.81 4.25
C TYR A 162 -21.05 25.10 3.89
N GLU A 163 -21.01 26.11 4.77
CA GLU A 163 -20.36 27.39 4.48
C GLU A 163 -18.85 27.25 4.22
N GLU A 164 -18.21 26.32 4.93
CA GLU A 164 -16.79 26.02 4.75
C GLU A 164 -16.56 25.21 3.48
N SER A 165 -17.38 24.20 3.22
CA SER A 165 -17.36 23.48 1.95
C SER A 165 -17.50 24.43 0.75
N LEU A 166 -18.48 25.33 0.78
CA LEU A 166 -18.74 26.30 -0.28
C LEU A 166 -17.54 27.24 -0.52
N LYS A 167 -16.73 27.55 0.51
CA LYS A 167 -15.48 28.31 0.33
C LYS A 167 -14.46 27.52 -0.48
N GLU A 168 -14.28 26.24 -0.18
CA GLU A 168 -13.34 25.38 -0.89
C GLU A 168 -13.78 25.15 -2.36
N TYR A 169 -15.07 24.91 -2.60
CA TYR A 169 -15.60 24.78 -3.96
C TYR A 169 -15.42 26.07 -4.78
N ARG A 170 -15.67 27.25 -4.19
CA ARG A 170 -15.44 28.53 -4.88
C ARG A 170 -13.98 28.70 -5.28
N PHE A 171 -13.04 28.40 -4.39
CA PHE A 171 -11.61 28.43 -4.71
C PHE A 171 -11.28 27.52 -5.91
N LEU A 172 -11.82 26.31 -5.93
CA LEU A 172 -11.59 25.37 -7.03
C LEU A 172 -12.21 25.87 -8.35
N LEU A 173 -13.41 26.47 -8.31
CA LEU A 173 -14.10 27.00 -9.49
C LEU A 173 -13.45 28.27 -10.04
N GLU A 174 -12.80 29.09 -9.21
CA GLU A 174 -11.99 30.22 -9.68
C GLU A 174 -10.83 29.76 -10.57
N ARG A 175 -10.25 28.59 -10.26
CA ARG A 175 -9.13 28.00 -11.00
C ARG A 175 -9.57 27.14 -12.17
N ARG A 176 -10.75 26.53 -12.07
CA ARG A 176 -11.34 25.64 -13.08
C ARG A 176 -12.78 26.08 -13.41
N PRO A 177 -12.96 27.26 -14.03
CA PRO A 177 -14.29 27.82 -14.26
C PRO A 177 -15.16 26.97 -15.19
N ASP A 178 -14.54 26.19 -16.07
CA ASP A 178 -15.25 25.36 -17.07
C ASP A 178 -15.48 23.92 -16.59
N ASP A 179 -15.09 23.58 -15.36
CA ASP A 179 -15.32 22.26 -14.77
C ASP A 179 -16.80 22.12 -14.36
N LEU A 180 -17.59 21.61 -15.30
CA LEU A 180 -19.03 21.42 -15.12
C LEU A 180 -19.34 20.45 -13.97
N GLN A 181 -18.48 19.44 -13.75
CA GLN A 181 -18.69 18.48 -12.67
C GLN A 181 -18.51 19.15 -11.31
N LEU A 182 -17.44 19.92 -11.15
CA LEU A 182 -17.19 20.71 -9.96
C LEU A 182 -18.31 21.73 -9.72
N ARG A 183 -18.82 22.37 -10.79
CA ARG A 183 -19.95 23.31 -10.69
C ARG A 183 -21.23 22.61 -10.22
N ARG A 184 -21.50 21.39 -10.69
CA ARG A 184 -22.64 20.57 -10.23
C ARG A 184 -22.51 20.20 -8.76
N GLN A 185 -21.33 19.75 -8.32
CA GLN A 185 -21.07 19.44 -6.92
C GLN A 185 -21.28 20.68 -6.03
N TYR A 186 -20.71 21.83 -6.42
CA TYR A 186 -20.93 23.11 -5.73
C TYR A 186 -22.42 23.46 -5.62
N ALA A 187 -23.18 23.28 -6.70
CA ALA A 187 -24.62 23.54 -6.69
C ALA A 187 -25.41 22.59 -5.77
N PHE A 188 -25.01 21.31 -5.65
CA PHE A 188 -25.62 20.41 -4.69
C PHE A 188 -25.35 20.83 -3.24
N VAL A 189 -24.14 21.27 -2.93
CA VAL A 189 -23.82 21.80 -1.60
C VAL A 189 -24.62 23.08 -1.32
N LEU A 190 -24.77 23.98 -2.32
CA LEU A 190 -25.65 25.15 -2.18
C LEU A 190 -27.08 24.73 -1.83
N SER A 191 -27.59 23.66 -2.44
CA SER A 191 -28.93 23.16 -2.14
C SER A 191 -29.06 22.61 -0.71
N TRP A 192 -28.06 21.87 -0.21
CA TRP A 192 -28.02 21.38 1.16
C TRP A 192 -27.87 22.52 2.18
N ALA A 193 -27.18 23.60 1.80
CA ALA A 193 -27.09 24.84 2.57
C ALA A 193 -28.38 25.70 2.55
N GLY A 194 -29.43 25.26 1.84
CA GLY A 194 -30.68 26.02 1.67
C GLY A 194 -30.62 27.17 0.67
N GLN A 195 -29.52 27.33 -0.08
CA GLN A 195 -29.33 28.38 -1.08
C GLN A 195 -29.86 27.92 -2.45
N LEU A 196 -31.16 27.64 -2.51
CA LEU A 196 -31.80 26.98 -3.66
C LEU A 196 -31.75 27.82 -4.95
N GLU A 197 -31.90 29.15 -4.85
CA GLU A 197 -31.84 30.05 -6.00
C GLU A 197 -30.44 30.06 -6.64
N ASP A 198 -29.40 30.08 -5.82
CA ASP A 198 -28.01 30.06 -6.27
C ASP A 198 -27.65 28.69 -6.83
N ALA A 199 -28.09 27.60 -6.18
CA ALA A 199 -27.94 26.23 -6.70
C ALA A 199 -28.56 26.09 -8.10
N ALA A 200 -29.80 26.57 -8.28
CA ALA A 200 -30.48 26.53 -9.57
C ALA A 200 -29.76 27.38 -10.63
N ARG A 201 -29.21 28.54 -10.25
CA ARG A 201 -28.41 29.38 -11.16
C ARG A 201 -27.15 28.65 -11.62
N GLU A 202 -26.44 28.00 -10.71
CA GLU A 202 -25.21 27.27 -11.01
C GLU A 202 -25.47 26.02 -11.85
N LEU A 203 -26.53 25.25 -11.57
CA LEU A 203 -26.92 24.10 -12.41
C LEU A 203 -27.30 24.52 -13.84
N LYS A 204 -27.99 25.65 -14.03
CA LYS A 204 -28.32 26.15 -15.37
C LYS A 204 -27.07 26.41 -16.23
N ARG A 205 -25.95 26.79 -15.62
CA ARG A 205 -24.67 27.02 -16.31
C ARG A 205 -23.98 25.71 -16.74
N THR A 206 -24.52 24.56 -16.35
CA THR A 206 -23.99 23.23 -16.71
C THR A 206 -24.79 22.54 -17.82
N LEU A 207 -25.87 23.17 -18.30
CA LEU A 207 -26.69 22.68 -19.39
C LEU A 207 -26.05 23.01 -20.76
N PRO A 208 -26.29 22.18 -21.78
CA PRO A 208 -25.82 22.41 -23.15
C PRO A 208 -26.54 23.60 -23.83
#